data_AF-A0A4Q8QNM2-F1
#
_entry.id   AF-A0A4Q8QNM2-F1
#
_cell.length_a   1.000
_cell.length_b   1.000
_cell.length_c   1.000
_cell.angle_alpha   90.00
_cell.angle_beta   90.00
_cell.angle_gamma   90.00
#
_symmetry.space_group_name_H-M   'P 1'
#
loop_
_entity.id
_entity.type
_entity.pdbx_description
1 polymer ?
#
loop_
_entity_poly.entity_id
_entity_poly.type
_entity_poly.pdbx_seq_one_letter_code
_entity_poly.pdbx_strand_id
1 'polypeptide(L)'
;IARQMITRATTANVPFSFVAADSVYGTGEIETLLRKAGKGYVLGVASNHVFRSWGKQRPVAGTAAAIARSLPKKAWRRLSSGGGTKGPRWHDWAYLELADLEASE
;
A
#
# COMPACT_ATOMS: atom_id res chain seq x y z
N ILE A 1 5.32 -18.85 0.47
CA ILE A 1 5.69 -18.69 1.90
C ILE A 1 4.92 -17.55 2.56
N ALA A 2 5.06 -16.29 2.14
CA ALA A 2 4.37 -15.15 2.77
C ALA A 2 2.84 -15.33 2.92
N ARG A 3 2.15 -15.76 1.86
CA ARG A 3 0.72 -16.10 1.92
C ARG A 3 0.38 -17.12 3.01
N GLN A 4 1.17 -18.19 3.12
CA GLN A 4 0.96 -19.24 4.13
C GLN A 4 1.21 -18.71 5.55
N MET A 5 2.21 -17.83 5.74
CA MET A 5 2.47 -17.19 7.03
C MET A 5 1.28 -16.31 7.46
N ILE A 6 0.78 -15.49 6.55
CA ILE A 6 -0.39 -14.62 6.81
C ILE A 6 -1.62 -15.47 7.12
N THR A 7 -1.92 -16.49 6.30
CA THR A 7 -3.04 -17.40 6.56
C THR A 7 -2.93 -18.05 7.93
N ARG A 8 -1.75 -18.58 8.30
CA ARG A 8 -1.53 -19.19 9.61
C ARG A 8 -1.71 -18.21 10.76
N ALA A 9 -1.16 -17.00 10.64
CA ALA A 9 -1.30 -15.96 11.66
C ALA A 9 -2.77 -15.54 11.85
N THR A 10 -3.52 -15.38 10.75
CA THR A 10 -4.95 -15.08 10.79
C THR A 10 -5.75 -16.23 11.41
N THR A 11 -5.52 -17.48 10.97
CA THR A 11 -6.22 -18.67 11.52
C THR A 11 -5.91 -18.88 13.00
N ALA A 12 -4.70 -18.57 13.45
CA ALA A 12 -4.30 -18.69 14.84
C ALA A 12 -4.67 -17.46 15.70
N ASN A 13 -5.43 -16.50 15.16
CA ASN A 13 -5.82 -15.24 15.84
C ASN A 13 -4.62 -14.49 16.44
N VAL A 14 -3.46 -14.53 15.78
CA VAL A 14 -2.30 -13.76 16.20
C VAL A 14 -2.64 -12.27 16.07
N PRO A 15 -2.42 -11.46 17.12
CA PRO A 15 -2.72 -10.03 17.05
C PRO A 15 -1.71 -9.31 16.15
N PHE A 16 -2.19 -8.74 15.04
CA PHE A 16 -1.44 -7.82 14.19
C PHE A 16 -2.37 -6.82 13.50
N SER A 17 -1.90 -5.59 13.30
CA SER A 17 -2.69 -4.49 12.74
C SER A 17 -2.61 -4.41 11.22
N PHE A 18 -1.44 -4.67 10.62
CA PHE A 18 -1.25 -4.60 9.18
C PHE A 18 -0.10 -5.49 8.70
N VAL A 19 -0.04 -5.72 7.38
CA VAL A 19 1.10 -6.38 6.72
C VAL A 19 1.79 -5.39 5.77
N ALA A 20 3.12 -5.34 5.84
CA ALA A 20 3.94 -4.61 4.87
C ALA A 20 4.72 -5.60 3.98
N ALA A 21 4.71 -5.37 2.66
CA ALA A 21 5.50 -6.15 1.71
C ALA A 21 6.00 -5.27 0.56
N ASP A 22 7.16 -5.60 0.00
CA ASP A 22 7.69 -4.95 -1.19
C ASP A 22 6.98 -5.43 -2.47
N SER A 23 7.38 -4.88 -3.62
CA SER A 23 6.80 -5.24 -4.92
C SER A 23 7.14 -6.64 -5.42
N VAL A 24 8.15 -7.29 -4.83
CA VAL A 24 8.55 -8.65 -5.22
C VAL A 24 7.63 -9.66 -4.54
N TYR A 25 7.25 -9.40 -3.30
CA TYR A 25 6.49 -10.34 -2.48
C TYR A 25 5.02 -9.94 -2.25
N GLY A 26 4.65 -8.67 -2.44
CA GLY A 26 3.35 -8.10 -2.08
C GLY A 26 2.30 -8.06 -3.19
N THR A 27 2.36 -8.92 -4.21
CA THR A 27 1.49 -8.78 -5.38
C THR A 27 0.17 -9.56 -5.25
N GLY A 28 -0.88 -9.00 -5.87
CA GLY A 28 -2.17 -9.61 -6.25
C GLY A 28 -2.89 -10.48 -5.21
N GLU A 29 -2.39 -11.71 -5.02
CA GLU A 29 -2.96 -12.68 -4.10
C GLU A 29 -2.87 -12.24 -2.64
N ILE A 30 -1.75 -11.62 -2.23
CA ILE A 30 -1.59 -11.14 -0.85
C ILE A 30 -2.54 -9.97 -0.58
N GLU A 31 -2.64 -9.02 -1.52
CA GLU A 31 -3.58 -7.91 -1.42
C GLU A 31 -5.02 -8.43 -1.29
N THR A 32 -5.43 -9.33 -2.18
CA THR A 32 -6.78 -9.91 -2.18
C THR A 32 -7.08 -10.63 -0.87
N LEU A 33 -6.11 -11.39 -0.36
CA LEU A 33 -6.26 -12.11 0.90
C LEU A 33 -6.42 -11.16 2.09
N LEU A 34 -5.58 -10.13 2.20
CA LEU A 34 -5.64 -9.17 3.30
C LEU A 34 -6.92 -8.35 3.26
N ARG A 35 -7.33 -7.93 2.05
CA ARG A 35 -8.58 -7.22 1.80
C ARG A 35 -9.79 -8.05 2.21
N LYS A 36 -9.86 -9.33 1.81
CA LYS A 36 -10.94 -10.24 2.22
C LYS A 36 -10.97 -10.51 3.72
N ALA A 37 -9.81 -10.45 4.37
CA ALA A 37 -9.69 -10.65 5.82
C ALA A 37 -9.89 -9.36 6.64
N GLY A 38 -10.24 -8.23 6.01
CA GLY A 38 -10.38 -6.93 6.69
C GLY A 38 -9.09 -6.44 7.35
N LYS A 39 -7.91 -6.90 6.91
CA LYS A 39 -6.62 -6.53 7.49
C LYS A 39 -5.99 -5.38 6.70
N GLY A 40 -5.46 -4.39 7.42
CA GLY A 40 -4.71 -3.28 6.83
C GLY A 40 -3.44 -3.77 6.14
N TYR A 41 -2.97 -3.04 5.12
CA TYR A 41 -1.74 -3.40 4.41
C TYR A 41 -1.03 -2.21 3.76
N VAL A 42 0.28 -2.37 3.58
CA VAL A 42 1.16 -1.46 2.84
C VAL A 42 1.96 -2.29 1.86
N LEU A 43 1.59 -2.24 0.58
CA LEU A 43 2.20 -3.07 -0.47
C LEU A 43 2.94 -2.20 -1.46
N GLY A 44 4.22 -2.49 -1.67
CA GLY A 44 4.99 -1.96 -2.79
C GLY A 44 4.43 -2.49 -4.10
N VAL A 45 4.36 -1.64 -5.11
CA VAL A 45 3.94 -2.03 -6.46
C VAL A 45 4.98 -1.59 -7.48
N ALA A 46 5.01 -2.25 -8.63
CA ALA A 46 5.81 -1.80 -9.75
C ALA A 46 5.32 -0.44 -10.26
N SER A 47 6.23 0.35 -10.82
CA SER A 47 5.94 1.72 -11.30
C SER A 47 4.90 1.75 -12.44
N ASN A 48 4.75 0.64 -13.17
CA ASN A 48 3.76 0.44 -14.23
C ASN A 48 2.43 -0.16 -13.74
N HIS A 49 2.28 -0.45 -12.43
CA HIS A 49 1.03 -0.95 -11.88
C HIS A 49 -0.08 0.09 -12.04
N VAL A 50 -1.24 -0.33 -12.53
CA VAL A 50 -2.36 0.56 -12.87
C VAL A 50 -3.33 0.67 -11.72
N PHE A 51 -3.61 1.90 -11.28
CA PHE A 51 -4.67 2.21 -10.35
C PHE A 51 -5.85 2.85 -11.07
N ARG A 52 -7.05 2.61 -10.55
CA ARG A 52 -8.28 3.30 -10.93
C ARG A 52 -9.06 3.57 -9.65
N SER A 53 -9.31 4.83 -9.35
CA SER A 53 -10.12 5.22 -8.20
C SER A 53 -11.61 5.11 -8.50
N TRP A 54 -12.42 4.86 -7.48
CA TRP A 54 -13.88 4.96 -7.56
C TRP A 54 -14.45 5.48 -6.23
N GLY A 55 -15.64 6.08 -6.28
CA GLY A 55 -16.31 6.61 -5.08
C GLY A 55 -15.63 7.82 -4.43
N LYS A 56 -14.57 8.38 -5.03
CA LYS A 56 -13.83 9.53 -4.52
C LYS A 56 -14.08 10.79 -5.34
N GLN A 57 -13.99 11.96 -4.70
CA GLN A 57 -14.25 13.26 -5.35
C GLN A 57 -13.28 13.57 -6.50
N ARG A 58 -12.03 13.11 -6.39
CA ARG A 58 -11.01 13.31 -7.43
C ARG A 58 -10.73 11.98 -8.11
N PRO A 59 -11.08 11.82 -9.40
CA PRO A 59 -10.74 10.62 -10.13
C PRO A 59 -9.23 10.55 -10.35
N VAL A 60 -8.64 9.41 -10.01
CA VAL A 60 -7.23 9.06 -10.20
C VAL A 60 -7.19 7.79 -11.03
N ALA A 61 -6.55 7.84 -12.19
CA ALA A 61 -6.36 6.67 -13.04
C ALA A 61 -5.00 6.73 -13.75
N GLY A 62 -4.38 5.56 -13.94
CA GLY A 62 -3.13 5.43 -14.66
C GLY A 62 -2.11 4.58 -13.90
N THR A 63 -0.89 4.52 -14.42
CA THR A 63 0.19 3.83 -13.73
C THR A 63 0.62 4.59 -12.48
N ALA A 64 1.17 3.88 -11.49
CA ALA A 64 1.71 4.47 -10.27
C ALA A 64 2.69 5.63 -10.58
N ALA A 65 3.57 5.45 -11.57
CA ALA A 65 4.49 6.48 -12.02
C ALA A 65 3.82 7.67 -12.72
N ALA A 66 2.75 7.45 -13.49
CA ALA A 66 2.01 8.55 -14.11
C ALA A 66 1.27 9.37 -13.05
N ILE A 67 0.63 8.72 -12.09
CA ILE A 67 -0.06 9.36 -10.97
C ILE A 67 0.92 10.16 -10.12
N ALA A 68 2.05 9.58 -9.72
CA ALA A 68 3.05 10.31 -8.94
C ALA A 68 3.56 11.57 -9.67
N ARG A 69 3.85 11.47 -10.98
CA ARG A 69 4.33 12.61 -11.76
C ARG A 69 3.29 13.71 -11.99
N SER A 70 2.00 13.40 -11.94
CA SER A 70 0.94 14.40 -12.14
C SER A 70 0.65 15.24 -10.89
N LEU A 71 1.14 14.82 -9.73
CA LEU A 71 0.88 15.53 -8.47
C LEU A 71 1.67 16.84 -8.38
N PRO A 72 1.01 17.94 -7.95
CA PRO A 72 1.69 19.22 -7.77
C PRO A 72 2.71 19.11 -6.63
N LYS A 73 3.82 19.85 -6.71
CA LYS A 73 4.88 19.84 -5.68
C LYS A 73 4.35 20.03 -4.24
N LYS A 74 3.31 20.85 -4.06
CA LYS A 74 2.67 21.10 -2.76
C LYS A 74 1.94 19.89 -2.14
N ALA A 75 1.65 18.86 -2.93
CA ALA A 75 1.05 17.62 -2.42
C ALA A 75 2.09 16.70 -1.76
N TRP A 76 3.38 16.90 -2.07
CA TRP A 76 4.47 16.09 -1.55
C TRP A 76 4.96 16.63 -0.21
N ARG A 77 5.19 15.72 0.73
CA ARG A 77 5.78 16.00 2.04
C ARG A 77 6.99 15.11 2.23
N ARG A 78 8.15 15.72 2.48
CA ARG A 78 9.37 14.98 2.81
C ARG A 78 9.32 14.55 4.26
N LEU A 79 9.40 13.24 4.50
CA LEU A 79 9.35 12.64 5.82
C LEU A 79 10.56 11.74 6.05
N SER A 80 10.97 11.61 7.32
CA SER A 80 12.04 10.70 7.73
C SER A 80 11.46 9.35 8.14
N SER A 81 12.10 8.27 7.72
CA SER A 81 11.89 6.92 8.28
C SER A 81 12.97 6.55 9.30
N GLY A 82 13.62 7.55 9.90
CA GLY A 82 14.69 7.40 10.89
C GLY A 82 16.09 7.28 10.29
N GLY A 83 17.07 7.11 11.19
CA GLY A 83 18.46 6.86 10.82
C GLY A 83 18.64 5.42 10.31
N GLY A 84 19.33 5.27 9.18
CA GLY A 84 19.76 3.98 8.66
C GLY A 84 21.27 3.81 8.76
N THR A 85 21.74 2.60 8.49
CA THR A 85 23.19 2.28 8.41
C THR A 85 23.93 3.03 7.30
N LYS A 86 23.19 3.67 6.38
CA LYS A 86 23.71 4.51 5.28
C LYS A 86 23.35 5.99 5.45
N GLY A 87 23.01 6.42 6.66
CA GLY A 87 22.55 7.78 6.95
C GLY A 87 21.01 7.92 6.99
N PRO A 88 20.50 9.15 7.09
CA PRO A 88 19.07 9.43 7.22
C PRO A 88 18.25 8.90 6.03
N ARG A 89 17.15 8.22 6.31
CA ARG A 89 16.21 7.73 5.28
C ARG A 89 15.12 8.78 5.05
N TRP A 90 15.28 9.56 3.99
CA TRP A 90 14.30 10.55 3.57
C TRP A 90 13.45 10.03 2.43
N HIS A 91 12.14 10.21 2.52
CA HIS A 91 11.18 9.81 1.50
C HIS A 91 10.16 10.94 1.28
N ASP A 92 9.81 11.17 0.02
CA ASP A 92 8.71 12.07 -0.33
C ASP A 92 7.40 11.27 -0.37
N TRP A 93 6.41 11.76 0.37
CA TRP A 93 5.11 11.13 0.50
C TRP A 93 4.01 12.03 -0.07
N ALA A 94 3.07 11.41 -0.77
CA ALA A 94 1.81 12.03 -1.12
C ALA A 94 0.68 11.04 -0.80
N TYR A 95 -0.44 11.57 -0.30
CA TYR A 95 -1.62 10.77 0.01
C TYR A 95 -2.70 11.02 -1.03
N LEU A 96 -3.27 9.94 -1.55
CA LEU A 96 -4.40 9.94 -2.46
C LEU A 96 -5.40 8.88 -2.04
N GLU A 97 -6.65 9.30 -1.90
CA GLU A 97 -7.74 8.36 -1.73
C GLU A 97 -8.06 7.71 -3.07
N LEU A 98 -8.00 6.38 -3.12
CA LEU A 98 -8.30 5.63 -4.33
C LEU A 98 -9.70 5.00 -4.29
N ALA A 99 -10.14 4.50 -3.14
CA ALA A 99 -11.45 3.89 -2.99
C ALA A 99 -11.83 3.78 -1.53
N ASP A 100 -13.12 3.64 -1.25
CA ASP A 100 -13.61 3.08 0.00
C ASP A 100 -13.84 1.59 -0.18
N LEU A 101 -13.38 0.82 0.79
CA LEU A 101 -13.45 -0.62 0.80
C LEU A 101 -14.27 -1.01 2.02
N GLU A 102 -15.47 -1.51 1.78
CA GLU A 102 -16.24 -2.21 2.80
C GLU A 102 -15.46 -3.47 3.16
N ALA A 103 -14.91 -3.52 4.37
CA ALA A 103 -14.43 -4.76 4.93
C ALA A 103 -15.67 -5.55 5.35
N SER A 104 -15.93 -6.71 4.72
CA SER A 104 -16.96 -7.62 5.23
C SER A 104 -16.57 -8.06 6.64
N GLU A 105 -17.52 -7.95 7.57
CA GLU A 105 -17.42 -8.35 8.98
C GLU A 105 -16.97 -9.81 9.16
#